data_AF-A0A9E4PMX7-F1
#
_entry.id   AF-A0A9E4PMX7-F1
#
_cell.length_a   1.000
_cell.length_b   1.000
_cell.length_c   1.000
_cell.angle_alpha   90.00
_cell.angle_beta   90.00
_cell.angle_gamma   90.00
#
_symmetry.space_group_name_H-M   'P 1'
#
loop_
_entity.id
_entity.type
_entity.pdbx_description
1 polymer ?
#
loop_
_entity_poly.entity_id
_entity_poly.type
_entity_poly.pdbx_seq_one_letter_code
_entity_poly.pdbx_strand_id
1 'polypeptide(L)'
;MARSIITLTTDFGLADGFVGAMKGVILGISPDAAIVDITHEVPPQDVRAGAYALDAAWDAFPPGTVHVAVVDPGVGTDRLPIAACGPGATFVGPDNGTLSYVLARAGARPDAAPFEAASVALPDGWTAYHLTERAY
;
A
#
# COMPACT_ATOMS: atom_id res chain seq x y z
N MET A 1 -15.54 3.28 19.22
CA MET A 1 -14.32 3.80 18.56
C MET A 1 -14.71 4.25 17.16
N ALA A 2 -14.00 5.20 16.54
CA ALA A 2 -14.26 5.54 15.14
C ALA A 2 -13.95 4.34 14.25
N ARG A 3 -14.77 4.11 13.23
CA ARG A 3 -14.63 2.97 12.31
C ARG A 3 -13.38 3.17 11.44
N SER A 4 -12.39 2.29 11.55
CA SER A 4 -11.19 2.35 10.69
C SER A 4 -11.55 2.02 9.23
N ILE A 5 -11.06 2.82 8.28
CA ILE A 5 -11.20 2.53 6.85
C ILE A 5 -9.89 1.92 6.35
N ILE A 6 -10.01 0.80 5.64
CA ILE A 6 -8.89 0.11 5.00
C ILE A 6 -9.21 0.00 3.51
N THR A 7 -8.38 0.60 2.66
CA THR A 7 -8.57 0.49 1.22
C THR A 7 -7.66 -0.58 0.62
N LEU A 8 -8.11 -1.28 -0.43
CA LEU A 8 -7.32 -2.31 -1.10
C LEU A 8 -7.04 -1.94 -2.57
N THR A 9 -5.78 -2.01 -2.98
CA THR A 9 -5.33 -1.91 -4.39
C THR A 9 -4.48 -3.14 -4.71
N THR A 10 -4.90 -4.04 -5.61
CA THR A 10 -4.11 -5.23 -5.95
C THR A 10 -4.17 -5.59 -7.44
N ASP A 11 -3.29 -6.51 -7.86
CA ASP A 11 -3.27 -7.14 -9.18
C ASP A 11 -3.81 -8.59 -9.17
N PHE A 12 -4.58 -8.96 -8.14
CA PHE A 12 -5.06 -10.33 -7.94
C PHE A 12 -6.25 -10.69 -8.85
N GLY A 13 -6.94 -9.69 -9.38
CA GLY A 13 -8.27 -9.85 -9.96
C GLY A 13 -9.31 -10.29 -8.93
N LEU A 14 -10.52 -10.55 -9.42
CA LEU A 14 -11.64 -11.03 -8.61
C LEU A 14 -12.08 -12.47 -8.96
N ALA A 15 -11.31 -13.16 -9.81
CA ALA A 15 -11.68 -14.48 -10.32
C ALA A 15 -11.48 -15.60 -9.30
N ASP A 16 -10.58 -15.41 -8.33
CA ASP A 16 -10.23 -16.41 -7.31
C ASP A 16 -10.52 -15.92 -5.87
N GLY A 17 -10.04 -16.68 -4.89
CA GLY A 17 -10.31 -16.44 -3.47
C GLY A 17 -9.36 -15.47 -2.76
N PHE A 18 -8.31 -14.94 -3.40
CA PHE A 18 -7.25 -14.20 -2.67
C PHE A 18 -7.76 -12.91 -2.02
N VAL A 19 -8.55 -12.12 -2.75
CA VAL A 19 -9.16 -10.89 -2.21
C VAL A 19 -10.10 -11.22 -1.05
N GLY A 20 -10.87 -12.31 -1.17
CA GLY A 20 -11.74 -12.79 -0.08
C GLY A 20 -10.96 -13.17 1.17
N ALA A 21 -9.86 -13.92 1.02
CA ALA A 21 -9.00 -14.31 2.11
C ALA A 21 -8.37 -13.10 2.81
N MET A 22 -7.87 -12.12 2.04
CA MET A 22 -7.31 -10.87 2.56
C MET A 22 -8.32 -10.11 3.42
N LYS A 23 -9.55 -9.95 2.92
CA LYS A 23 -10.64 -9.32 3.68
C LYS A 23 -11.01 -10.10 4.94
N GLY A 24 -11.02 -11.43 4.86
CA GLY A 24 -11.26 -12.29 6.02
C GLY A 24 -10.21 -12.10 7.12
N VAL A 25 -8.93 -12.03 6.76
CA VAL A 25 -7.83 -11.75 7.71
C VAL A 25 -7.98 -10.37 8.32
N ILE A 26 -8.26 -9.34 7.52
CA ILE A 26 -8.49 -7.98 8.02
C ILE A 26 -9.62 -7.97 9.04
N LEU A 27 -10.77 -8.57 8.73
CA LEU A 27 -11.92 -8.62 9.64
C LEU A 27 -11.67 -9.50 10.86
N GLY A 28 -10.80 -10.50 10.78
CA GLY A 28 -10.36 -11.28 11.94
C GLY A 28 -9.55 -10.45 12.94
N ILE A 29 -8.78 -9.47 12.47
CA ILE A 29 -7.95 -8.58 13.30
C ILE A 29 -8.74 -7.34 13.74
N SER A 30 -9.51 -6.74 12.83
CA SER A 30 -10.31 -5.54 13.05
C SER A 30 -11.75 -5.77 12.55
N PRO A 31 -12.61 -6.39 13.38
CA PRO A 31 -13.97 -6.79 12.96
C PRO A 31 -14.86 -5.63 12.49
N ASP A 32 -14.61 -4.42 13.01
CA ASP A 32 -15.39 -3.24 12.68
C ASP A 32 -14.87 -2.48 11.44
N ALA A 33 -13.77 -2.91 10.82
CA ALA A 33 -13.18 -2.19 9.69
C ALA A 33 -14.17 -1.97 8.53
N ALA A 34 -14.11 -0.80 7.91
CA ALA A 34 -14.71 -0.55 6.60
C ALA A 34 -13.66 -0.87 5.53
N ILE A 35 -13.85 -1.96 4.79
CA ILE A 35 -12.96 -2.31 3.69
C ILE A 35 -13.53 -1.73 2.40
N VAL A 36 -12.71 -0.98 1.66
CA VAL A 36 -13.08 -0.37 0.37
C VAL A 36 -12.06 -0.77 -0.69
N ASP A 37 -12.51 -1.42 -1.75
CA ASP A 37 -11.61 -1.75 -2.86
C ASP A 37 -11.43 -0.50 -3.74
N ILE A 38 -10.19 -0.06 -3.93
CA ILE A 38 -9.85 0.92 -4.97
C ILE A 38 -9.90 0.21 -6.32
N THR A 39 -9.15 -0.89 -6.45
CA THR A 39 -9.23 -1.81 -7.58
C THR A 39 -8.47 -3.11 -7.27
N HIS A 40 -8.90 -4.21 -7.89
CA HIS A 40 -8.16 -5.48 -7.93
C HIS A 40 -7.71 -5.85 -9.34
N GLU A 41 -7.98 -4.98 -10.31
CA GLU A 41 -7.78 -5.20 -11.74
C GLU A 41 -6.53 -4.46 -12.25
N VAL A 42 -5.55 -4.20 -11.37
CA VAL A 42 -4.24 -3.75 -11.83
C VAL A 42 -3.66 -4.85 -12.73
N PRO A 43 -3.09 -4.51 -13.91
CA PRO A 43 -2.46 -5.52 -14.74
C PRO A 43 -1.43 -6.34 -13.94
N PRO A 44 -1.37 -7.67 -14.11
CA PRO A 44 -0.49 -8.52 -13.33
C PRO A 44 0.94 -8.00 -13.30
N GLN A 45 1.49 -7.85 -12.10
CA GLN A 45 2.86 -7.41 -11.83
C GLN A 45 3.20 -5.98 -12.26
N ASP A 46 2.23 -5.18 -12.73
CA ASP A 46 2.46 -3.80 -13.14
C ASP A 46 2.47 -2.85 -11.92
N VAL A 47 3.62 -2.82 -11.24
CA VAL A 47 3.88 -1.96 -10.07
C VAL A 47 3.56 -0.49 -10.34
N ARG A 48 3.81 -0.01 -11.57
CA ARG A 48 3.55 1.38 -11.94
C ARG A 48 2.05 1.65 -12.04
N ALA A 49 1.30 0.76 -12.68
CA ALA A 49 -0.15 0.87 -12.73
C ALA A 49 -0.77 0.82 -11.32
N GLY A 50 -0.23 -0.04 -10.44
CA GLY A 50 -0.62 -0.09 -9.03
C GLY A 50 -0.37 1.21 -8.27
N ALA A 51 0.83 1.77 -8.41
CA ALA A 51 1.19 3.06 -7.80
C ALA A 51 0.30 4.21 -8.29
N TYR A 52 -0.01 4.23 -9.59
CA TYR A 52 -0.93 5.21 -10.18
C TYR A 52 -2.36 5.05 -9.67
N ALA A 53 -2.89 3.83 -9.64
CA ALA A 53 -4.25 3.56 -9.16
C ALA A 53 -4.44 3.98 -7.70
N LEU A 54 -3.44 3.70 -6.85
CA LEU A 54 -3.41 4.17 -5.47
C LEU A 54 -3.40 5.70 -5.41
N ASP A 55 -2.46 6.35 -6.12
CA ASP A 55 -2.31 7.81 -6.11
C ASP A 55 -3.58 8.55 -6.57
N ALA A 56 -4.29 7.99 -7.54
CA ALA A 56 -5.49 8.58 -8.11
C ALA A 56 -6.70 8.64 -7.16
N ALA A 57 -6.70 7.87 -6.06
CA ALA A 57 -7.88 7.69 -5.22
C ALA A 57 -7.68 8.00 -3.73
N TRP A 58 -6.45 7.89 -3.19
CA TRP A 58 -6.27 7.86 -1.73
C TRP A 58 -6.71 9.14 -1.00
N ASP A 59 -6.56 10.31 -1.60
CA ASP A 59 -6.93 11.60 -0.98
C ASP A 59 -8.44 11.89 -0.94
N ALA A 60 -9.24 11.10 -1.64
CA ALA A 60 -10.69 11.15 -1.51
C ALA A 60 -11.18 10.55 -0.17
N PHE A 61 -10.31 9.82 0.55
CA PHE A 61 -10.64 9.19 1.81
C PHE A 61 -10.36 10.11 3.01
N PRO A 62 -11.13 9.97 4.11
CA PRO A 62 -10.94 10.81 5.30
C PRO A 62 -9.59 10.52 5.98
N PRO A 63 -9.06 11.50 6.75
CA PRO A 63 -7.85 11.30 7.53
C PRO A 63 -7.94 10.08 8.47
N GLY A 64 -6.83 9.38 8.63
CA GLY A 64 -6.71 8.15 9.40
C GLY A 64 -6.96 6.87 8.58
N THR A 65 -7.22 6.99 7.28
CA THR A 65 -7.40 5.83 6.39
C THR A 65 -6.08 5.07 6.18
N VAL A 66 -6.15 3.74 6.21
CA VAL A 66 -5.04 2.85 5.87
C VAL A 66 -5.21 2.38 4.43
N HIS A 67 -4.28 2.70 3.56
CA HIS A 67 -4.27 2.26 2.17
C HIS A 67 -3.31 1.10 2.00
N VAL A 68 -3.84 -0.09 1.71
CA VAL A 68 -3.05 -1.28 1.41
C VAL A 68 -2.96 -1.43 -0.11
N ALA A 69 -1.75 -1.43 -0.64
CA ALA A 69 -1.48 -1.66 -2.05
C ALA A 69 -0.52 -2.83 -2.21
N VAL A 70 -0.94 -3.89 -2.90
CA VAL A 70 -0.15 -5.12 -3.12
C VAL A 70 -0.15 -5.43 -4.61
N VAL A 71 0.93 -5.00 -5.27
CA VAL A 71 1.26 -5.40 -6.64
C VAL A 71 2.70 -5.87 -6.61
N ASP A 72 2.89 -7.18 -6.70
CA ASP A 72 4.10 -7.82 -6.23
C ASP A 72 4.63 -8.94 -7.15
N PRO A 73 5.48 -8.61 -8.15
CA PRO A 73 6.21 -9.61 -8.91
C PRO A 73 7.23 -10.42 -8.10
N GLY A 74 7.65 -9.91 -6.93
CA GLY A 74 8.68 -10.50 -6.08
C GLY A 74 8.11 -11.30 -4.90
N VAL A 75 6.85 -11.74 -4.96
CA VAL A 75 6.24 -12.51 -3.87
C VAL A 75 7.06 -13.77 -3.56
N GLY A 76 7.28 -14.06 -2.28
CA GLY A 76 8.09 -15.21 -1.84
C GLY A 76 9.61 -15.02 -1.91
N THR A 77 10.08 -13.80 -2.17
CA THR A 77 11.51 -13.42 -2.10
C THR A 77 11.82 -12.65 -0.80
N ASP A 78 13.07 -12.20 -0.65
CA ASP A 78 13.54 -11.40 0.50
C ASP A 78 12.93 -9.98 0.58
N ARG A 79 12.02 -9.63 -0.34
CA ARG A 79 11.51 -8.26 -0.41
C ARG A 79 10.58 -7.94 0.75
N LEU A 80 10.94 -6.89 1.48
CA LEU A 80 10.25 -6.48 2.70
C LEU A 80 8.92 -5.77 2.39
N PRO A 81 7.89 -6.01 3.22
CA PRO A 81 6.75 -5.11 3.30
C PRO A 81 7.11 -3.89 4.15
N ILE A 82 6.57 -2.74 3.76
CA ILE A 82 6.78 -1.45 4.43
C ILE A 82 5.45 -0.78 4.75
N ALA A 83 5.46 0.03 5.81
CA ALA A 83 4.42 1.02 6.08
C ALA A 83 5.02 2.42 6.03
N ALA A 84 4.40 3.35 5.31
CA ALA A 84 4.71 4.76 5.30
C ALA A 84 3.53 5.54 5.91
N CYS A 85 3.77 6.22 7.04
CA CYS A 85 2.76 6.93 7.81
C CYS A 85 2.96 8.43 7.64
N GLY A 86 2.00 9.12 7.04
CA GLY A 86 1.99 10.58 6.89
C GLY A 86 0.92 11.26 7.76
N PRO A 87 0.81 12.61 7.73
CA PRO A 87 -0.10 13.41 8.57
C PRO A 87 -1.61 13.20 8.40
N GLY A 88 -2.06 12.14 7.74
CA GLY A 88 -3.47 11.86 7.52
C GLY A 88 -3.77 10.51 6.89
N ALA A 89 -2.76 9.75 6.49
CA ALA A 89 -2.94 8.44 5.88
C ALA A 89 -1.75 7.55 6.18
N THR A 90 -2.01 6.25 6.25
CA THR A 90 -0.97 5.23 6.34
C THR A 90 -1.02 4.39 5.08
N PHE A 91 0.13 4.18 4.47
CA PHE A 91 0.26 3.39 3.24
C PHE A 91 1.04 2.12 3.57
N VAL A 92 0.48 0.97 3.20
CA VAL A 92 1.09 -0.34 3.45
C VAL A 92 1.29 -1.04 2.12
N GLY A 93 2.48 -1.55 1.89
CA GLY A 93 2.76 -2.21 0.63
C GLY A 93 4.16 -2.78 0.51
N PRO A 94 4.45 -3.36 -0.65
CA PRO A 94 5.76 -3.85 -1.02
C PRO A 94 6.81 -2.72 -1.15
N ASP A 95 8.04 -2.95 -0.69
CA ASP A 95 9.18 -2.07 -1.02
C ASP A 95 9.72 -2.32 -2.43
N ASN A 96 8.89 -2.03 -3.44
CA ASN A 96 9.21 -2.20 -4.87
C ASN A 96 8.87 -0.97 -5.72
N GLY A 97 8.51 0.15 -5.07
CA GLY A 97 8.06 1.37 -5.74
C GLY A 97 6.54 1.53 -5.86
N THR A 98 5.73 0.59 -5.36
CA THR A 98 4.26 0.74 -5.33
C THR A 98 3.81 2.02 -4.60
N LEU A 99 4.59 2.49 -3.60
CA LEU A 99 4.28 3.70 -2.85
C LEU A 99 4.96 4.97 -3.41
N SER A 100 5.68 4.89 -4.53
CA SER A 100 6.50 6.01 -5.01
C SER A 100 5.67 7.25 -5.38
N TYR A 101 4.48 7.09 -5.96
CA TYR A 101 3.68 8.23 -6.43
C TYR A 101 3.12 9.02 -5.25
N VAL A 102 2.59 8.33 -4.23
CA VAL A 102 2.07 8.99 -3.01
C VAL A 102 3.18 9.71 -2.24
N LEU A 103 4.37 9.11 -2.16
CA LEU A 103 5.54 9.74 -1.54
C LEU A 103 6.01 10.97 -2.33
N ALA A 104 6.09 10.87 -3.67
CA ALA A 104 6.48 11.98 -4.53
C ALA A 104 5.50 13.16 -4.40
N ARG A 105 4.20 12.86 -4.36
CA ARG A 105 3.13 13.84 -4.15
C ARG A 105 3.21 14.51 -2.77
N ALA A 106 3.62 13.76 -1.76
CA ALA A 106 3.88 14.28 -0.41
C ALA A 106 5.18 15.09 -0.30
N GLY A 107 5.99 15.19 -1.36
CA GLY A 107 7.20 16.00 -1.40
C GLY A 107 8.51 15.22 -1.42
N ALA A 108 8.45 13.89 -1.39
CA ALA A 108 9.65 13.06 -1.49
C ALA A 108 10.29 13.23 -2.87
N ARG A 109 11.62 13.23 -2.92
CA ARG A 109 12.39 13.33 -4.16
C ARG A 109 13.39 12.18 -4.17
N PRO A 110 13.19 11.14 -5.00
CA PRO A 110 14.22 10.15 -5.19
C PRO A 110 15.42 10.80 -5.90
N ASP A 111 16.63 10.50 -5.42
CA ASP A 111 17.88 10.94 -6.06
C ASP A 111 18.24 10.10 -7.30
N ALA A 112 17.37 9.18 -7.70
CA ALA A 112 17.53 8.29 -8.85
C ALA A 112 16.38 8.41 -9.85
N ALA A 113 16.60 7.85 -11.05
CA ALA A 113 15.54 7.76 -12.05
C ALA A 113 14.34 6.98 -11.48
N PRO A 114 13.10 7.30 -11.92
CA PRO A 114 11.94 6.51 -11.55
C PRO A 114 12.19 5.02 -11.77
N PHE A 115 11.83 4.19 -10.78
CA PHE A 115 11.93 2.73 -10.85
C PHE A 115 13.36 2.15 -10.79
N GLU A 116 14.37 2.97 -10.48
CA GLU A 116 15.65 2.47 -9.97
C GLU A 116 15.64 2.42 -8.44
N ALA A 117 16.28 1.41 -7.87
CA ALA A 117 16.40 1.27 -6.43
C ALA A 117 17.29 2.40 -5.87
N ALA A 118 16.71 3.23 -5.01
CA ALA A 118 17.41 4.32 -4.35
C ALA A 118 16.78 4.64 -2.99
N SER A 119 17.58 5.14 -2.07
CA SER A 119 17.07 5.72 -0.84
C SER A 119 16.30 7.00 -1.14
N VAL A 120 15.11 7.13 -0.55
CA VAL A 120 14.29 8.33 -0.67
C VAL A 120 14.19 8.98 0.71
N ALA A 121 14.56 10.26 0.81
CA ALA A 121 14.27 11.04 2.01
C ALA A 121 12.75 11.18 2.18
N LEU A 122 12.24 10.78 3.35
CA LEU A 122 10.82 10.93 3.64
C LEU A 122 10.45 12.41 3.80
N PRO A 123 9.24 12.83 3.39
CA PRO A 123 8.77 14.17 3.63
C PRO A 123 8.65 14.48 5.13
N ASP A 124 8.64 15.77 5.49
CA ASP A 124 8.45 16.19 6.87
C ASP A 124 7.16 15.62 7.46
N GLY A 125 7.25 15.07 8.68
CA GLY A 125 6.12 14.45 9.38
C GLY A 125 5.76 13.04 8.91
N TRP A 126 6.55 12.44 8.01
CA TRP A 126 6.40 11.04 7.61
C TRP A 126 7.37 10.13 8.36
N THR A 127 6.90 8.91 8.65
CA THR A 127 7.71 7.83 9.23
C THR A 127 7.51 6.56 8.40
N ALA A 128 8.59 5.85 8.08
CA ALA A 128 8.52 4.53 7.48
C ALA A 128 8.90 3.44 8.48
N TYR A 129 8.21 2.30 8.38
CA TYR A 129 8.43 1.10 9.18
C TYR A 129 8.67 -0.09 8.26
N HIS A 130 9.66 -0.91 8.61
CA HIS A 130 9.78 -2.25 8.04
C HIS A 130 8.82 -3.16 8.79
N LEU A 131 7.93 -3.84 8.07
CA LEU A 131 6.95 -4.73 8.65
C LEU A 131 7.57 -6.13 8.75
N THR A 132 8.40 -6.33 9.77
CA THR A 132 8.97 -7.65 10.08
C THR A 132 8.14 -8.30 11.17
N GLU A 133 7.53 -9.45 10.87
CA GLU A 133 6.95 -10.29 11.92
C GLU A 133 8.04 -11.26 12.40
N ARG A 134 8.45 -11.18 13.68
CA ARG A 134 9.52 -12.05 14.23
C ARG A 134 9.04 -13.47 14.53
N ALA A 135 7.75 -13.74 14.36
CA ALA A 135 7.11 -15.00 14.69
C ALA A 135 7.06 -16.00 13.52
N TYR A 136 7.63 -15.65 12.36
CA TYR A 136 7.84 -16.55 11.22
C TYR A 136 9.34 -16.75 10.96
#